data_AF-A0A535A5C1-F1
#
_entry.id   AF-A0A535A5C1-F1
#
_cell.length_a   1.000
_cell.length_b   1.000
_cell.length_c   1.000
_cell.angle_alpha   90.00
_cell.angle_beta   90.00
_cell.angle_gamma   90.00
#
_symmetry.space_group_name_H-M   'P 1'
#
loop_
_entity.id
_entity.type
_entity.pdbx_description
1 polymer ?
#
loop_
_entity_poly.entity_id
_entity_poly.type
_entity_poly.pdbx_seq_one_letter_code
_entity_poly.pdbx_strand_id
1 'polypeptide(L)'
;MEASITLRPGYVLPEEEQIAATYQHLLRRLSHQSVVKHFDAYADIDWDADEYRIDPEDPRWELGSDDVLGATAWYRARPQAARARLGLHLVATKMKIGTQFENVLQRGLLEFAWTLPNGAPEFRYVYHEVIEEGQHSLMFQEFVNRTGFDVAGLGFLDRLGARRVIA
;
A
#
# COMPACT_ATOMS: atom_id res chain seq x y z
N MET A 1 -13.37 7.69 -22.13
CA MET A 1 -12.71 8.70 -21.29
C MET A 1 -11.30 8.20 -21.04
N GLU A 2 -10.34 8.61 -21.86
CA GLU A 2 -8.93 8.31 -21.62
C GLU A 2 -8.42 9.28 -20.56
N ALA A 3 -8.03 8.75 -19.40
CA ALA A 3 -7.41 9.54 -18.35
C ALA A 3 -5.96 9.86 -18.77
N SER A 4 -5.72 11.10 -19.22
CA SER A 4 -4.36 11.60 -19.43
C SER A 4 -3.76 11.97 -18.07
N ILE A 5 -2.87 11.12 -17.57
CA ILE A 5 -2.03 11.43 -16.41
C ILE A 5 -1.03 12.49 -16.89
N THR A 6 -1.18 13.72 -16.40
CA THR A 6 -0.25 14.81 -16.74
C THR A 6 1.00 14.66 -15.86
N LEU A 7 2.03 14.00 -16.41
CA LEU A 7 3.37 13.97 -15.81
C LEU A 7 4.01 15.37 -15.88
N ARG A 8 4.96 15.68 -14.99
CA ARG A 8 5.61 17.01 -14.89
C ARG A 8 6.09 17.50 -16.27
N PRO A 9 6.04 18.82 -16.57
CA PRO A 9 6.55 19.35 -17.82
C PRO A 9 8.01 18.95 -18.03
N GLY A 10 8.30 18.20 -19.11
CA GLY A 10 9.63 17.71 -19.44
C GLY A 10 9.99 16.33 -18.88
N TYR A 11 9.09 15.65 -18.16
CA TYR A 11 9.28 14.23 -17.84
C TYR A 11 9.07 13.40 -19.10
N VAL A 12 10.19 12.89 -19.64
CA VAL A 12 10.18 11.90 -20.71
C VAL A 12 10.17 10.54 -20.02
N LEU A 13 9.11 9.75 -20.25
CA LEU A 13 9.08 8.35 -19.83
C LEU A 13 10.39 7.68 -20.28
N PRO A 14 11.09 6.90 -19.46
CA PRO A 14 12.23 6.10 -19.93
C PRO A 14 11.87 5.36 -21.22
N GLU A 15 12.81 5.18 -22.17
CA GLU A 15 12.53 4.56 -23.48
C GLU A 15 11.81 3.20 -23.34
N GLU A 16 12.19 2.45 -22.32
CA GLU A 16 11.57 1.20 -21.85
C GLU A 16 10.09 1.32 -21.44
N GLU A 17 9.62 2.50 -21.04
CA GLU A 17 8.24 2.82 -20.66
C GLU A 17 7.42 3.44 -21.82
N GLN A 18 8.05 3.82 -22.94
CA GLN A 18 7.40 4.50 -24.07
C GLN A 18 6.76 3.55 -25.10
N ILE A 19 6.92 2.24 -24.97
CA ILE A 19 6.46 1.27 -25.97
C ILE A 19 4.98 0.92 -25.72
N ALA A 20 4.14 1.05 -26.76
CA ALA A 20 2.84 0.37 -26.83
C ALA A 20 3.09 -1.15 -26.88
N ALA A 21 3.30 -1.73 -25.71
CA ALA A 21 3.81 -3.08 -25.57
C ALA A 21 2.73 -4.11 -25.88
N THR A 22 3.07 -5.13 -26.67
CA THR A 22 2.29 -6.37 -26.64
C THR A 22 2.25 -6.87 -25.20
N TYR A 23 1.16 -7.53 -24.81
CA TYR A 23 1.00 -8.07 -23.46
C TYR A 23 2.24 -8.86 -22.96
N GLN A 24 2.83 -9.66 -23.84
CA GLN A 24 4.04 -10.43 -23.56
C GLN A 24 5.28 -9.58 -23.31
N HIS A 25 5.43 -8.48 -24.05
CA HIS A 25 6.51 -7.53 -23.82
C HIS A 25 6.33 -6.78 -22.49
N LEU A 26 5.09 -6.40 -22.17
CA LEU A 26 4.76 -5.76 -20.89
C LEU A 26 5.09 -6.69 -19.71
N LEU A 27 4.61 -7.94 -19.73
CA LEU A 27 4.88 -8.92 -18.69
C LEU A 27 6.38 -9.13 -18.47
N ARG A 28 7.15 -9.28 -19.56
CA ARG A 28 8.60 -9.45 -19.47
C ARG A 28 9.27 -8.24 -18.82
N ARG A 29 8.86 -7.03 -19.21
CA ARG A 29 9.39 -5.79 -18.65
C ARG A 29 9.06 -5.69 -17.17
N LEU A 30 7.81 -5.86 -16.77
CA LEU A 30 7.40 -5.80 -15.36
C LEU A 30 8.10 -6.88 -14.52
N SER A 31 8.16 -8.12 -15.00
CA SER A 31 8.90 -9.21 -14.35
C SER A 31 10.40 -8.91 -14.18
N HIS A 32 11.00 -8.16 -15.10
CA HIS A 32 12.38 -7.71 -14.95
C HIS A 32 12.48 -6.60 -13.92
N GLN A 33 11.56 -5.64 -13.95
CA GLN A 33 11.52 -4.52 -13.00
C GLN A 33 11.35 -5.02 -11.56
N SER A 34 10.50 -6.00 -11.29
CA SER A 34 10.38 -6.63 -9.96
C SER A 34 11.68 -7.23 -9.41
N VAL A 35 12.67 -7.51 -10.27
CA VAL A 35 14.00 -7.97 -9.82
C VAL A 35 14.93 -6.78 -9.54
N VAL A 36 14.94 -5.78 -10.43
CA VAL A 36 15.89 -4.66 -10.34
C VAL A 36 15.39 -3.49 -9.48
N LYS A 37 14.08 -3.42 -9.25
CA LYS A 37 13.38 -2.45 -8.41
C LYS A 37 12.49 -3.24 -7.45
N HIS A 38 13.09 -3.66 -6.35
CA HIS A 38 12.39 -4.31 -5.24
C HIS A 38 12.67 -3.52 -3.97
N PHE A 39 11.79 -3.70 -2.98
CA PHE A 39 11.88 -3.04 -1.70
C PHE A 39 11.67 -4.08 -0.60
N ASP A 40 12.59 -4.12 0.36
CA ASP A 40 12.47 -4.92 1.57
C ASP A 40 12.04 -4.04 2.74
N ALA A 41 10.92 -4.39 3.36
CA ALA A 41 10.31 -3.60 4.41
C ALA A 41 11.23 -3.37 5.61
N TYR A 42 12.15 -4.29 5.94
CA TYR A 42 13.02 -4.18 7.10
C TYR A 42 14.47 -3.81 6.75
N ALA A 43 14.92 -4.10 5.54
CA ALA A 43 16.28 -3.74 5.13
C ALA A 43 16.37 -2.32 4.55
N ASP A 44 15.33 -1.85 3.86
CA ASP A 44 15.39 -0.57 3.12
C ASP A 44 14.77 0.61 3.89
N ILE A 45 14.03 0.34 4.98
CA ILE A 45 13.54 1.38 5.90
C ILE A 45 14.40 1.36 7.15
N ASP A 46 15.04 2.49 7.45
CA ASP A 46 15.75 2.70 8.71
C ASP A 46 14.76 3.01 9.84
N TRP A 47 13.98 2.00 10.25
CA TRP A 47 12.88 2.17 11.20
C TRP A 47 13.28 2.80 12.54
N ASP A 48 14.55 2.68 12.92
CA ASP A 48 15.10 3.18 14.18
C ASP A 48 15.74 4.56 14.06
N ALA A 49 15.78 5.15 12.85
CA ALA A 49 16.19 6.53 12.66
C ALA A 49 15.29 7.51 13.44
N ASP A 50 15.92 8.50 14.08
CA ASP A 50 15.20 9.52 14.87
C ASP A 50 14.14 10.27 14.04
N GLU A 51 14.39 10.46 12.73
CA GLU A 51 13.47 11.11 11.80
C GLU A 51 12.21 10.28 11.48
N TYR A 52 12.26 8.95 11.67
CA TYR A 52 11.15 8.02 11.44
C TYR A 52 10.43 7.63 12.74
N ARG A 53 10.86 8.18 13.87
CA ARG A 53 10.17 7.98 15.15
C ARG A 53 8.71 8.38 15.03
N ILE A 54 7.82 7.43 15.33
CA ILE A 54 6.37 7.65 15.33
C ILE A 54 5.98 8.22 16.70
N ASP A 55 5.82 9.54 16.74
CA ASP A 55 5.34 10.26 17.93
C ASP A 55 3.84 10.55 17.79
N PRO A 56 2.98 10.03 18.69
CA PRO A 56 1.54 10.29 18.64
C PRO A 56 1.14 11.75 18.84
N GLU A 57 2.02 12.61 19.36
CA GLU A 57 1.76 14.04 19.54
C GLU A 57 2.35 14.91 18.41
N ASP A 58 3.02 14.32 17.42
CA ASP A 58 3.62 15.06 16.31
C ASP A 58 2.56 15.84 15.51
N PRO A 59 2.70 17.17 15.34
CA PRO A 59 1.76 17.98 14.57
C PRO A 59 1.63 17.56 13.10
N ARG A 60 2.60 16.83 12.54
CA ARG A 60 2.52 16.27 11.18
C ARG A 60 1.35 15.29 11.01
N TRP A 61 0.83 14.72 12.09
CA TRP A 61 -0.34 13.83 12.04
C TRP A 61 -1.67 14.59 12.02
N GLU A 62 -1.69 15.90 12.26
CA GLU A 62 -2.95 16.65 12.28
C GLU A 62 -3.63 16.65 10.91
N LEU A 63 -4.92 16.34 10.91
CA LEU A 63 -5.78 16.45 9.75
C LEU A 63 -5.94 17.91 9.31
N GLY A 64 -5.77 18.14 8.01
CA GLY A 64 -5.98 19.44 7.37
C GLY A 64 -7.46 19.80 7.19
N SER A 65 -7.72 20.99 6.66
CA SER A 65 -9.09 21.45 6.37
C SER A 65 -9.74 20.74 5.17
N ASP A 66 -8.96 19.99 4.41
CA ASP A 66 -9.35 19.15 3.29
C ASP A 66 -9.87 17.76 3.72
N ASP A 67 -9.60 17.36 4.97
CA ASP A 67 -10.16 16.14 5.56
C ASP A 67 -11.56 16.40 6.14
N VAL A 68 -12.49 15.45 5.97
CA VAL A 68 -13.90 15.58 6.44
C VAL A 68 -13.98 15.81 7.95
N LEU A 69 -13.16 15.11 8.75
CA LEU A 69 -13.10 15.30 10.20
C LEU A 69 -12.30 16.56 10.54
N GLY A 70 -11.17 16.79 9.85
CA GLY A 70 -10.31 17.96 10.02
C GLY A 70 -11.04 19.29 9.78
N ALA A 71 -12.00 19.30 8.85
CA ALA A 71 -12.85 20.44 8.53
C ALA A 71 -13.92 20.75 9.61
N THR A 72 -14.12 19.90 10.61
CA THR A 72 -15.13 20.14 11.66
C THR A 72 -14.66 21.14 12.73
N ALA A 73 -15.59 21.93 13.26
CA ALA A 73 -15.30 22.82 14.39
C ALA A 73 -14.91 22.04 15.66
N TRP A 74 -15.54 20.87 15.87
CA TRP A 74 -15.23 19.98 17.00
C TRP A 74 -13.78 19.53 16.99
N TYR A 75 -13.28 19.04 15.84
CA TYR A 75 -11.90 18.56 15.73
C TYR A 75 -10.92 19.71 15.99
N ARG A 76 -11.13 20.87 15.36
CA ARG A 76 -10.26 22.04 15.54
C ARG A 76 -10.25 22.56 16.98
N ALA A 77 -11.35 22.42 17.72
CA ALA A 77 -11.42 22.81 19.13
C ALA A 77 -10.67 21.87 20.08
N ARG A 78 -10.19 20.70 19.61
CA ARG A 78 -9.38 19.80 20.44
C ARG A 78 -7.96 20.33 20.64
N PRO A 79 -7.30 20.01 21.78
CA PRO A 79 -5.87 20.23 21.96
C PRO A 79 -5.06 19.58 20.85
N GLN A 80 -3.96 20.22 20.44
CA GLN A 80 -3.12 19.79 19.32
C GLN A 80 -2.71 18.31 19.44
N ALA A 81 -2.19 17.88 20.59
CA ALA A 81 -1.80 16.49 20.82
C ALA A 81 -2.96 15.49 20.62
N ALA A 82 -4.20 15.88 20.93
CA ALA A 82 -5.36 15.03 20.68
C ALA A 82 -5.72 14.97 19.18
N ARG A 83 -5.53 16.07 18.45
CA ARG A 83 -5.71 16.13 16.99
C ARG A 83 -4.69 15.23 16.28
N ALA A 84 -3.40 15.35 16.66
CA ALA A 84 -2.32 14.51 16.16
C ALA A 84 -2.60 13.01 16.41
N ARG A 85 -2.96 12.64 17.64
CA ARG A 85 -3.31 11.24 17.97
C ARG A 85 -4.46 10.69 17.13
N LEU A 86 -5.51 11.48 16.90
CA LEU A 86 -6.63 11.07 16.05
C LEU A 86 -6.20 10.87 14.60
N GLY A 87 -5.37 11.76 14.07
CA GLY A 87 -4.85 11.62 12.73
C GLY A 87 -3.94 10.41 12.56
N LEU A 88 -3.00 10.19 13.50
CA LEU A 88 -2.16 8.98 13.52
C LEU A 88 -3.02 7.71 13.61
N HIS A 89 -4.07 7.70 14.43
CA HIS A 89 -4.98 6.56 14.54
C HIS A 89 -5.69 6.28 13.22
N LEU A 90 -6.10 7.31 12.46
CA LEU A 90 -6.66 7.12 11.12
C LEU A 90 -5.63 6.55 10.14
N VAL A 91 -4.38 7.02 10.18
CA VAL A 91 -3.30 6.45 9.35
C VAL A 91 -3.05 4.99 9.71
N ALA A 92 -2.88 4.66 10.99
CA ALA A 92 -2.70 3.29 11.46
C ALA A 92 -3.86 2.38 11.07
N THR A 93 -5.10 2.88 11.15
CA THR A 93 -6.30 2.15 10.71
C THR A 93 -6.23 1.88 9.20
N LYS A 94 -5.84 2.86 8.38
CA LYS A 94 -5.68 2.68 6.92
C LYS A 94 -4.58 1.66 6.61
N MET A 95 -3.43 1.70 7.29
CA MET A 95 -2.36 0.71 7.12
C MET A 95 -2.82 -0.70 7.49
N LYS A 96 -3.57 -0.85 8.58
CA LYS A 96 -4.14 -2.14 8.99
C LYS A 96 -5.12 -2.69 7.97
N ILE A 97 -5.97 -1.82 7.42
CA ILE A 97 -6.88 -2.14 6.32
C ILE A 97 -6.08 -2.56 5.09
N GLY A 98 -5.03 -1.82 4.72
CA GLY A 98 -4.13 -2.13 3.60
C GLY A 98 -3.56 -3.54 3.71
N THR A 99 -3.01 -3.91 4.88
CA THR A 99 -2.52 -5.28 5.15
C THR A 99 -3.59 -6.35 4.88
N GLN A 100 -4.85 -6.07 5.22
CA GLN A 100 -5.95 -7.01 4.99
C GLN A 100 -6.38 -7.07 3.52
N PHE A 101 -6.29 -5.96 2.78
CA PHE A 101 -6.47 -5.94 1.33
C PHE A 101 -5.37 -6.74 0.63
N GLU A 102 -4.11 -6.58 1.03
CA GLU A 102 -3.01 -7.36 0.44
C GLU A 102 -3.19 -8.87 0.63
N ASN A 103 -3.72 -9.29 1.78
CA ASN A 103 -4.06 -10.69 1.99
C ASN A 103 -5.08 -11.22 0.97
N VAL A 104 -6.07 -10.41 0.61
CA VAL A 104 -7.09 -10.80 -0.40
C VAL A 104 -6.46 -10.82 -1.78
N LEU A 105 -5.66 -9.81 -2.14
CA LEU A 105 -4.99 -9.73 -3.43
C LEU A 105 -4.05 -10.93 -3.65
N GLN A 106 -3.17 -11.22 -2.69
CA GLN A 106 -2.23 -12.33 -2.75
C GLN A 106 -2.94 -13.68 -2.90
N ARG A 107 -4.02 -13.92 -2.16
CA ARG A 107 -4.80 -15.16 -2.30
C ARG A 107 -5.37 -15.32 -3.72
N GLY A 108 -5.82 -14.23 -4.35
CA GLY A 108 -6.36 -14.25 -5.71
C GLY A 108 -5.27 -14.51 -6.76
N LEU A 109 -4.10 -13.90 -6.57
CA LEU A 109 -2.91 -14.11 -7.40
C LEU A 109 -2.43 -15.57 -7.32
N LEU A 110 -2.38 -16.14 -6.12
CA LEU A 110 -1.98 -17.54 -5.92
C LEU A 110 -2.98 -18.51 -6.55
N GLU A 111 -4.29 -18.25 -6.45
CA GLU A 111 -5.31 -19.05 -7.13
C GLU A 111 -5.17 -18.96 -8.66
N PHE A 112 -4.96 -17.76 -9.20
CA PHE A 112 -4.72 -17.58 -10.62
C PHE A 112 -3.46 -18.34 -11.08
N ALA A 113 -2.35 -18.21 -10.37
CA ALA A 113 -1.10 -18.88 -10.71
C ALA A 113 -1.23 -20.42 -10.71
N TRP A 114 -2.08 -20.98 -9.85
CA TRP A 114 -2.35 -22.41 -9.80
C TRP A 114 -2.97 -22.96 -11.11
N THR A 115 -3.72 -22.12 -11.84
CA THR A 115 -4.38 -22.52 -13.10
C THR A 115 -3.46 -22.47 -14.32
N LEU A 116 -2.26 -21.91 -14.20
CA LEU A 116 -1.37 -21.65 -15.33
C LEU A 116 -0.61 -22.91 -15.78
N PRO A 117 -0.43 -23.13 -17.09
CA PRO A 117 0.42 -24.20 -17.59
C PRO A 117 1.92 -23.89 -17.37
N ASN A 118 2.75 -24.94 -17.38
CA ASN A 118 4.21 -24.77 -17.35
C ASN A 118 4.69 -23.86 -18.49
N GLY A 119 5.56 -22.90 -18.16
CA GLY A 119 6.11 -21.94 -19.12
C GLY A 119 5.23 -20.71 -19.36
N ALA A 120 4.08 -20.59 -18.69
CA ALA A 120 3.27 -19.37 -18.72
C ALA A 120 4.09 -18.17 -18.22
N PRO A 121 4.29 -17.12 -19.05
CA PRO A 121 5.06 -15.94 -18.67
C PRO A 121 4.44 -15.16 -17.51
N GLU A 122 3.11 -15.26 -17.34
CA GLU A 122 2.34 -14.67 -16.25
C GLU A 122 2.79 -15.21 -14.89
N PHE A 123 3.14 -16.50 -14.82
CA PHE A 123 3.49 -17.16 -13.55
C PHE A 123 4.62 -16.44 -12.83
N ARG A 124 5.68 -16.08 -13.58
CA ARG A 124 6.82 -15.35 -13.02
C ARG A 124 6.38 -14.00 -12.46
N TYR A 125 5.60 -13.25 -13.21
CA TYR A 125 5.18 -11.91 -12.78
C TYR A 125 4.27 -11.98 -11.55
N VAL A 126 3.29 -12.87 -11.56
CA VAL A 126 2.35 -13.06 -10.45
C VAL A 126 3.07 -13.40 -9.14
N TYR A 127 4.11 -14.22 -9.17
CA TYR A 127 4.89 -14.53 -7.97
C TYR A 127 5.74 -13.36 -7.49
N HIS A 128 6.22 -12.49 -8.39
CA HIS A 128 6.87 -11.25 -7.99
C HIS A 128 5.89 -10.32 -7.27
N GLU A 129 4.68 -10.13 -7.82
CA GLU A 129 3.63 -9.33 -7.18
C GLU A 129 3.28 -9.89 -5.79
N VAL A 130 3.14 -11.21 -5.63
CA VAL A 130 2.90 -11.81 -4.31
C VAL A 130 4.01 -11.49 -3.31
N ILE A 131 5.27 -11.47 -3.73
CA ILE A 131 6.41 -11.11 -2.88
C ILE A 131 6.36 -9.62 -2.51
N GLU A 132 6.10 -8.75 -3.48
CA GLU A 132 6.00 -7.30 -3.30
C GLU A 132 4.85 -6.94 -2.35
N GLU A 133 3.65 -7.51 -2.51
CA GLU A 133 2.53 -7.30 -1.58
C GLU A 133 2.78 -7.90 -0.19
N GLY A 134 3.63 -8.93 -0.12
CA GLY A 134 4.20 -9.42 1.13
C GLY A 134 5.02 -8.35 1.85
N GLN A 135 5.90 -7.66 1.12
CA GLN A 135 6.72 -6.56 1.67
C GLN A 135 5.87 -5.36 2.08
N HIS A 136 4.85 -4.98 1.30
CA HIS A 136 3.87 -3.96 1.73
C HIS A 136 3.16 -4.35 3.03
N SER A 137 2.71 -5.61 3.13
CA SER A 137 2.05 -6.12 4.33
C SER A 137 2.94 -6.04 5.57
N LEU A 138 4.24 -6.39 5.42
CA LEU A 138 5.22 -6.28 6.51
C LEU A 138 5.43 -4.82 6.91
N MET A 139 5.63 -3.93 5.93
CA MET A 139 5.81 -2.49 6.17
C MET A 139 4.61 -1.87 6.89
N PHE A 140 3.39 -2.13 6.42
CA PHE A 140 2.16 -1.61 7.03
C PHE A 140 1.98 -2.13 8.46
N GLN A 141 2.21 -3.43 8.68
CA GLN A 141 2.06 -4.02 10.01
C GLN A 141 3.13 -3.52 10.98
N GLU A 142 4.36 -3.31 10.53
CA GLU A 142 5.42 -2.73 11.36
C GLU A 142 5.11 -1.30 11.77
N PHE A 143 4.62 -0.46 10.84
CA PHE A 143 4.13 0.87 11.17
C PHE A 143 3.03 0.82 12.24
N VAL A 144 2.04 -0.07 12.08
CA VAL A 144 0.96 -0.25 13.07
C VAL A 144 1.52 -0.65 14.43
N ASN A 145 2.44 -1.62 14.49
CA ASN A 145 3.06 -2.05 15.74
C ASN A 145 3.76 -0.88 16.46
N ARG A 146 4.53 -0.09 15.72
CA ARG A 146 5.27 1.06 16.26
C ARG A 146 4.37 2.20 16.74
N THR A 147 3.13 2.30 16.25
CA THR A 147 2.16 3.26 16.83
C THR A 147 1.70 2.90 18.24
N GLY A 148 1.78 1.62 18.62
CA GLY A 148 1.25 1.10 19.89
C GLY A 148 -0.28 1.03 19.96
N PHE A 149 -1.00 1.28 18.86
CA PHE A 149 -2.46 1.25 18.82
C PHE A 149 -3.01 -0.15 18.52
N ASP A 150 -4.14 -0.49 19.17
CA ASP A 150 -4.93 -1.68 18.85
C ASP A 150 -6.00 -1.34 17.79
N VAL A 151 -5.56 -1.19 16.54
CA VAL A 151 -6.45 -0.88 15.41
C VAL A 151 -7.05 -2.14 14.81
N ALA A 152 -8.38 -2.18 14.68
CA ALA A 152 -9.08 -3.35 14.16
C ALA A 152 -8.93 -3.53 12.63
N GLY A 153 -8.80 -2.45 11.86
CA GLY A 153 -8.87 -2.49 10.39
C GLY A 153 -10.30 -2.71 9.88
N LEU A 154 -10.49 -3.59 8.89
CA LEU A 154 -11.78 -3.91 8.28
C LEU A 154 -12.82 -4.36 9.29
N GLY A 155 -14.07 -3.94 9.09
CA GLY A 155 -15.22 -4.34 9.86
C GLY A 155 -15.53 -5.83 9.70
N PHE A 156 -16.33 -6.38 10.62
CA PHE A 156 -16.67 -7.81 10.62
C PHE A 156 -17.31 -8.27 9.31
N LEU A 157 -18.27 -7.50 8.78
CA LEU A 157 -18.96 -7.82 7.54
C LEU A 157 -18.01 -7.77 6.34
N ASP A 158 -17.10 -6.80 6.29
CA ASP A 158 -16.11 -6.67 5.22
C ASP A 158 -15.14 -7.85 5.22
N ARG A 159 -14.67 -8.28 6.40
CA ARG A 159 -13.83 -9.48 6.53
C ARG A 159 -14.54 -10.75 6.08
N LEU A 160 -15.84 -10.87 6.36
CA LEU A 160 -16.64 -12.01 5.89
C LEU A 160 -16.81 -11.96 4.37
N GLY A 161 -17.06 -10.78 3.81
CA GLY A 161 -17.16 -10.55 2.36
C GLY A 161 -15.85 -10.87 1.62
N ALA A 162 -14.72 -10.44 2.16
CA ALA A 162 -13.38 -10.69 1.62
C ALA A 162 -13.06 -12.18 1.42
N ARG A 163 -13.66 -13.07 2.21
CA ARG A 163 -13.50 -14.53 2.03
C ARG A 163 -14.16 -15.06 0.76
N ARG A 164 -15.16 -14.36 0.23
CA ARG A 164 -15.94 -14.74 -0.96
C ARG A 164 -15.39 -14.17 -2.26
N VAL A 165 -14.33 -13.36 -2.21
CA VAL A 165 -13.72 -12.74 -3.40
C VAL A 165 -12.99 -13.77 -4.28
N ILE A 166 -12.61 -14.91 -3.71
CA ILE A 166 -11.73 -15.93 -4.33
C ILE A 166 -12.45 -17.29 -4.34
N ALA A 167 -13.78 -17.27 -4.33
CA ALA A 167 -14.63 -18.47 -4.31
C ALA A 167 -15.35 -18.63 -5.65
#